data_AF-A0A3M8D7F5-F1
#
_entry.id   AF-A0A3M8D7F5-F1
#
_cell.length_a   1.000
_cell.length_b   1.000
_cell.length_c   1.000
_cell.angle_alpha   90.00
_cell.angle_beta   90.00
_cell.angle_gamma   90.00
#
_symmetry.space_group_name_H-M   'P 1'
#
loop_
_entity.id
_entity.type
_entity.pdbx_description
1 polymer ?
#
loop_
_entity_poly.entity_id
_entity_poly.type
_entity_poly.pdbx_seq_one_letter_code
_entity_poly.pdbx_strand_id
1 'polypeptide(L)'
;MLPLQKIQVENKTYWQLAAIVLYLIGALVVWNTVQNQNRQFHEDVWSQRSLFTGYMYQIEFDKVIDGQKGDLYLFSTPSGQLERMQYDQNEQHVLFRIEREIHSMANEEDDIVFSVIMLSYVWLCWLVLRKYLMNTNILLLPVLASYYFGISIWHDWQSLQDRAEDVARWISRL
;
A
#
# COMPACT_ATOMS: atom_id res chain seq x y z
N MET A 1 37.30 28.16 -20.22
CA MET A 1 36.97 27.31 -19.06
C MET A 1 36.27 28.19 -18.03
N LEU A 2 34.95 28.01 -17.85
CA LEU A 2 34.23 28.70 -16.78
C LEU A 2 34.71 28.14 -15.43
N PRO A 3 35.09 28.97 -14.45
CA PRO A 3 35.53 28.47 -13.16
C PRO A 3 34.36 27.73 -12.49
N LEU A 4 34.57 26.44 -12.17
CA LEU A 4 33.68 25.65 -11.33
C LEU A 4 33.62 26.29 -9.95
N GLN A 5 32.63 27.17 -9.75
CA GLN A 5 32.35 27.77 -8.45
C GLN A 5 31.89 26.64 -7.53
N LYS A 6 32.80 26.17 -6.65
CA LYS A 6 32.49 25.20 -5.60
C LYS A 6 31.41 25.83 -4.72
N ILE A 7 30.18 25.35 -4.84
CA ILE A 7 29.10 25.68 -3.92
C ILE A 7 29.54 25.14 -2.56
N GLN A 8 29.99 26.01 -1.65
CA GLN A 8 30.26 25.63 -0.26
C GLN A 8 28.91 25.35 0.40
N VAL A 9 28.62 24.07 0.63
CA VAL A 9 27.43 23.63 1.35
C VAL A 9 27.73 23.70 2.86
N GLU A 10 26.83 24.30 3.63
CA GLU A 10 26.98 24.42 5.08
C GLU A 10 26.89 23.03 5.74
N ASN A 11 27.69 22.79 6.80
CA ASN A 11 27.63 21.54 7.60
C ASN A 11 26.20 21.23 8.10
N LYS A 12 25.39 22.27 8.37
CA LYS A 12 23.99 22.13 8.78
C LYS A 12 23.13 21.43 7.73
N THR A 13 23.37 21.70 6.45
CA THR A 13 22.61 21.12 5.33
C THR A 13 22.89 19.63 5.19
N TYR A 14 24.12 19.17 5.43
CA TYR A 14 24.46 17.75 5.43
C TYR A 14 23.70 16.96 6.50
N TRP A 15 23.59 17.51 7.72
CA TRP A 15 22.80 16.90 8.78
C TRP A 15 21.30 16.89 8.49
N GLN A 16 20.78 17.94 7.84
CA GLN A 16 19.39 17.97 7.41
C GLN A 16 19.09 16.90 6.35
N LEU A 17 19.99 16.70 5.38
CA LEU A 17 19.85 15.63 4.39
C LEU A 17 19.97 14.24 5.04
N ALA A 18 20.90 14.05 5.96
CA ALA A 18 21.02 12.79 6.71
C ALA A 18 19.74 12.46 7.49
N ALA A 19 19.12 13.47 8.12
CA ALA A 19 17.83 13.30 8.80
C ALA A 19 16.70 12.91 7.82
N ILE A 20 16.67 13.48 6.61
CA ILE A 20 15.68 13.11 5.58
C ILE A 20 15.88 11.66 5.09
N VAL A 21 17.13 11.22 4.94
CA VAL A 21 17.42 9.82 4.59
C VAL A 21 16.99 8.87 5.71
N LEU A 22 17.26 9.21 6.97
CA LEU A 22 16.78 8.44 8.12
C LEU A 22 15.25 8.39 8.19
N TYR A 23 14.57 9.51 7.88
CA TYR A 23 13.11 9.53 7.75
C TYR A 23 12.62 8.56 6.68
N LEU A 24 13.24 8.55 5.49
CA LEU A 24 12.85 7.64 4.39
C LEU A 24 12.98 6.17 4.82
N ILE A 25 14.11 5.81 5.41
CA ILE A 25 14.35 4.45 5.91
C ILE A 25 13.32 4.09 6.99
N GLY A 26 13.07 5.00 7.94
CA GLY A 26 12.09 4.79 9.00
C GLY A 26 10.68 4.58 8.47
N ALA A 27 10.25 5.40 7.49
CA ALA A 27 8.93 5.28 6.86
C ALA A 27 8.76 3.93 6.16
N LEU A 28 9.78 3.46 5.42
CA LEU A 28 9.74 2.16 4.75
C LEU A 28 9.72 0.98 5.74
N VAL A 29 10.48 1.05 6.83
CA VAL A 29 10.47 0.02 7.88
C VAL A 29 9.11 -0.04 8.57
N VAL A 30 8.51 1.12 8.88
CA VAL A 30 7.17 1.20 9.47
C VAL A 30 6.15 0.60 8.51
N TRP A 31 6.19 0.95 7.22
CA TRP A 31 5.28 0.40 6.22
C TRP A 31 5.40 -1.12 6.11
N ASN A 32 6.62 -1.65 5.97
CA ASN A 32 6.85 -3.09 5.90
C ASN A 32 6.34 -3.82 7.15
N THR A 33 6.52 -3.20 8.33
CA THR A 33 5.99 -3.76 9.59
C THR A 33 4.46 -3.80 9.58
N VAL A 34 3.81 -2.72 9.15
CA VAL A 34 2.36 -2.64 9.05
C VAL A 34 1.83 -3.65 8.01
N GLN A 35 2.47 -3.76 6.85
CA GLN A 35 2.11 -4.72 5.81
C GLN A 35 2.18 -6.16 6.33
N ASN A 36 3.25 -6.51 7.05
CA ASN A 36 3.41 -7.83 7.66
C ASN A 36 2.37 -8.11 8.76
N GLN A 37 1.95 -7.11 9.54
CA GLN A 37 0.87 -7.31 10.53
C GLN A 37 -0.49 -7.58 9.89
N ASN A 38 -0.72 -7.05 8.68
CA ASN A 38 -1.97 -7.21 7.93
C ASN A 38 -1.96 -8.41 6.97
N ARG A 39 -0.81 -9.09 6.82
CA ARG A 39 -0.66 -10.37 6.12
C ARG A 39 -0.25 -11.43 7.14
N GLN A 40 -1.22 -12.09 7.77
CA GLN A 40 -0.92 -13.12 8.76
C GLN A 40 -0.88 -14.48 8.08
N PHE A 41 0.28 -15.12 8.11
CA PHE A 41 0.46 -16.52 7.74
C PHE A 41 0.80 -17.30 9.01
N HIS A 42 -0.07 -18.23 9.40
CA HIS A 42 0.19 -19.26 10.40
C HIS A 42 -0.11 -20.62 9.75
N GLU A 43 0.49 -21.69 10.26
CA GLU A 43 0.41 -23.03 9.67
C GLU A 43 -1.03 -23.47 9.35
N ASP A 44 -2.00 -23.03 10.17
CA ASP A 44 -3.42 -23.38 10.03
C ASP A 44 -4.30 -22.24 9.50
N VAL A 45 -3.77 -21.02 9.33
CA VAL A 45 -4.55 -19.83 8.97
C VAL A 45 -3.76 -18.87 8.08
N TRP A 46 -4.33 -18.52 6.93
CA TRP A 46 -3.87 -17.40 6.12
C TRP A 46 -4.90 -16.28 6.15
N SER A 47 -4.48 -15.05 6.44
CA SER A 47 -5.34 -13.87 6.29
C SER A 47 -4.60 -12.72 5.65
N GLN A 48 -5.36 -11.92 4.90
CA GLN A 48 -4.88 -10.70 4.32
C GLN A 48 -5.98 -9.63 4.38
N ARG A 49 -5.58 -8.47 4.88
CA ARG A 49 -6.44 -7.29 5.03
C ARG A 49 -5.92 -6.14 4.20
N SER A 50 -6.82 -5.54 3.42
CA SER A 50 -6.65 -4.23 2.79
C SER A 50 -6.89 -3.14 3.84
N LEU A 51 -5.91 -2.28 4.03
CA LEU A 51 -5.86 -1.26 5.08
C LEU A 51 -6.76 -0.06 4.81
N PHE A 52 -6.85 0.40 3.57
CA PHE A 52 -7.64 1.55 3.18
C PHE A 52 -9.10 1.20 2.97
N THR A 53 -9.37 0.07 2.31
CA THR A 53 -10.75 -0.38 2.11
C THR A 53 -11.30 -1.10 3.33
N GLY A 54 -10.45 -1.68 4.17
CA GLY A 54 -10.82 -2.45 5.36
C GLY A 54 -11.32 -3.87 5.07
N TYR A 55 -11.34 -4.32 3.81
CA TYR A 55 -11.74 -5.66 3.43
C TYR A 55 -10.67 -6.68 3.81
N MET A 56 -11.09 -7.84 4.31
CA MET A 56 -10.18 -8.90 4.71
C MET A 56 -10.75 -10.26 4.31
N TYR A 57 -9.89 -11.13 3.81
CA TYR A 57 -10.18 -12.55 3.71
C TYR A 57 -9.27 -13.33 4.65
N GLN A 58 -9.78 -14.45 5.14
CA GLN A 58 -9.10 -15.40 5.98
C GLN A 58 -9.48 -16.82 5.55
N ILE A 59 -8.48 -17.68 5.42
CA ILE A 59 -8.60 -19.10 5.10
C ILE A 59 -8.07 -19.87 6.31
N GLU A 60 -8.91 -20.68 6.95
CA GLU A 60 -8.50 -21.64 7.97
C GLU A 60 -8.38 -23.02 7.32
N PHE A 61 -7.18 -23.59 7.28
CA PHE A 61 -6.90 -24.86 6.62
C PHE A 61 -7.23 -26.06 7.50
N ASP A 62 -7.53 -27.20 6.86
CA ASP A 62 -7.64 -28.52 7.51
C ASP A 62 -8.66 -28.62 8.67
N LYS A 63 -9.72 -27.80 8.64
CA LYS A 63 -10.79 -27.84 9.62
C LYS A 63 -11.76 -28.99 9.33
N VAL A 64 -12.21 -29.67 10.39
CA VAL A 64 -13.20 -30.75 10.27
C VAL A 64 -14.59 -30.17 10.53
N ILE A 65 -15.47 -30.26 9.54
CA ILE A 65 -16.90 -29.93 9.67
C ILE A 65 -17.68 -31.17 9.25
N ASP A 66 -18.61 -31.61 10.10
CA ASP A 66 -19.46 -32.78 9.86
C ASP A 66 -18.70 -34.04 9.40
N GLY A 67 -17.48 -34.24 9.92
CA GLY A 67 -16.65 -35.42 9.66
C GLY A 67 -15.84 -35.37 8.36
N GLN A 68 -15.93 -34.30 7.57
CA GLN A 68 -15.09 -34.06 6.39
C GLN A 68 -14.05 -32.98 6.67
N LYS A 69 -12.79 -33.21 6.24
CA LYS A 69 -11.73 -32.20 6.26
C LYS A 69 -11.90 -31.26 5.07
N GLY A 70 -11.84 -29.96 5.31
CA GLY A 70 -11.84 -28.95 4.27
C GLY A 70 -11.41 -27.58 4.80
N ASP A 71 -11.12 -26.69 3.85
CA ASP A 71 -10.71 -25.32 4.18
C ASP A 71 -11.94 -24.43 4.41
N LEU A 72 -11.86 -23.60 5.45
CA LEU A 72 -12.90 -22.65 5.84
C LEU A 72 -12.53 -21.25 5.38
N TYR A 73 -13.43 -20.63 4.63
CA TYR A 73 -13.24 -19.28 4.13
C TYR A 73 -14.08 -18.30 4.94
N LEU A 74 -13.44 -17.24 5.39
CA LEU A 74 -14.05 -16.12 6.09
C LEU A 74 -13.75 -14.85 5.31
N PHE A 75 -14.79 -14.17 4.86
CA PHE A 75 -14.69 -12.86 4.22
C PHE A 75 -15.30 -11.81 5.13
N SER A 76 -14.63 -10.67 5.25
CA SER A 76 -15.10 -9.58 6.08
C SER A 76 -15.00 -8.26 5.34
N THR A 77 -16.07 -7.48 5.51
CA THR A 77 -16.19 -6.10 5.04
C THR A 77 -16.04 -5.18 6.24
N PRO A 78 -15.78 -3.88 6.03
CA PRO A 78 -15.78 -2.89 7.11
C PRO A 78 -17.11 -2.84 7.90
N SER A 79 -18.21 -3.18 7.23
CA SER A 79 -19.58 -3.12 7.76
C SER A 79 -20.08 -4.41 8.39
N GLY A 80 -19.38 -5.53 8.23
CA GLY A 80 -19.85 -6.83 8.71
C GLY A 80 -19.00 -8.01 8.22
N GLN A 81 -19.13 -9.13 8.91
CA GLN A 81 -18.45 -10.38 8.57
C GLN A 81 -19.44 -11.34 7.91
N LEU A 82 -19.05 -11.99 6.82
CA LEU A 82 -19.80 -13.11 6.29
C LEU A 82 -19.65 -14.32 7.23
N GLU A 83 -20.67 -15.16 7.29
CA GLU A 83 -20.55 -16.45 7.97
C GLU A 83 -19.46 -17.31 7.31
N ARG A 84 -18.85 -18.20 8.10
CA ARG A 84 -17.79 -19.08 7.61
C ARG A 84 -18.35 -20.03 6.57
N MET A 85 -17.82 -19.97 5.34
CA MET A 85 -18.27 -20.81 4.23
C MET A 85 -17.27 -21.93 3.99
N GLN A 86 -17.79 -23.14 3.78
CA GLN A 86 -17.01 -24.28 3.30
C GLN A 86 -17.07 -24.30 1.76
N TYR A 87 -16.01 -24.82 1.16
CA TYR A 87 -15.87 -24.89 -0.30
C TYR A 87 -17.02 -25.69 -0.97
N ASP A 88 -17.96 -25.00 -1.62
CA ASP A 88 -18.91 -25.61 -2.57
C ASP A 88 -18.41 -25.40 -4.01
N GLN A 89 -18.47 -26.45 -4.84
CA GLN A 89 -18.04 -26.43 -6.23
C GLN A 89 -18.78 -25.39 -7.07
N ASN A 90 -20.01 -25.04 -6.70
CA ASN A 90 -20.82 -24.06 -7.41
C ASN A 90 -20.37 -22.60 -7.17
N GLU A 91 -19.72 -22.32 -6.05
CA GLU A 91 -19.32 -20.95 -5.64
C GLU A 91 -17.82 -20.71 -5.69
N GLN A 92 -17.03 -21.76 -5.98
CA GLN A 92 -15.58 -21.74 -6.09
C GLN A 92 -15.03 -20.58 -6.95
N HIS A 93 -15.66 -20.31 -8.10
CA HIS A 93 -15.22 -19.23 -8.99
C HIS A 93 -15.43 -17.83 -8.41
N VAL A 94 -16.46 -17.64 -7.56
CA VAL A 94 -16.76 -16.37 -6.91
C VAL A 94 -15.78 -16.13 -5.76
N LEU A 95 -15.55 -17.14 -4.92
CA LEU A 95 -14.62 -17.05 -3.79
C LEU A 95 -13.19 -16.77 -4.23
N PHE A 96 -12.70 -17.47 -5.27
CA PHE A 96 -11.37 -17.23 -5.82
C PHE A 96 -11.23 -15.83 -6.43
N ARG A 97 -12.30 -15.29 -7.01
CA ARG A 97 -12.30 -13.93 -7.54
C ARG A 97 -12.22 -12.89 -6.41
N ILE A 98 -12.97 -13.08 -5.33
CA ILE A 98 -12.95 -12.19 -4.16
C ILE A 98 -11.56 -12.19 -3.52
N GLU A 99 -10.96 -13.37 -3.32
CA GLU A 99 -9.60 -13.52 -2.81
C GLU A 99 -8.59 -12.75 -3.69
N ARG A 100 -8.63 -12.99 -5.01
CA ARG A 100 -7.74 -12.32 -5.96
C ARG A 100 -7.89 -10.81 -5.93
N GLU A 101 -9.11 -10.29 -5.81
CA GLU A 101 -9.30 -8.84 -5.76
C GLU A 101 -8.87 -8.22 -4.44
N ILE A 102 -9.14 -8.86 -3.30
CA ILE A 102 -8.62 -8.35 -2.01
C ILE A 102 -7.09 -8.38 -2.01
N HIS A 103 -6.49 -9.42 -2.58
CA HIS A 103 -5.05 -9.49 -2.75
C HIS A 103 -4.51 -8.37 -3.67
N SER A 104 -5.19 -8.13 -4.80
CA SER A 104 -4.83 -7.05 -5.72
C SER A 104 -4.95 -5.67 -5.08
N MET A 105 -6.04 -5.41 -4.35
CA MET A 105 -6.26 -4.14 -3.64
C MET A 105 -5.14 -3.87 -2.64
N ALA A 106 -4.73 -4.87 -1.86
CA ALA A 106 -3.63 -4.71 -0.91
C ALA A 106 -2.27 -4.41 -1.57
N ASN A 107 -2.02 -4.90 -2.79
CA ASN A 107 -0.81 -4.53 -3.53
C ASN A 107 -0.89 -3.10 -4.08
N GLU A 108 -2.07 -2.66 -4.51
CA GLU A 108 -2.31 -1.29 -4.98
C GLU A 108 -2.19 -0.26 -3.83
N GLU A 109 -2.56 -0.65 -2.60
CA GLU A 109 -2.26 0.14 -1.39
C GLU A 109 -0.76 0.34 -1.18
N ASP A 110 0.05 -0.69 -1.42
CA ASP A 110 1.52 -0.59 -1.32
C ASP A 110 2.06 0.48 -2.28
N ASP A 111 1.53 0.53 -3.51
CA ASP A 111 1.92 1.52 -4.53
C ASP A 111 1.52 2.96 -4.14
N ILE A 112 0.33 3.13 -3.54
CA ILE A 112 -0.12 4.43 -3.01
C ILE A 112 0.80 4.89 -1.87
N VAL A 113 1.09 4.03 -0.90
CA VAL A 113 1.94 4.41 0.24
C VAL A 113 3.35 4.71 -0.21
N PHE A 114 3.91 3.90 -1.11
CA PHE A 114 5.21 4.17 -1.70
C PHE A 114 5.22 5.54 -2.40
N SER A 115 4.21 5.85 -3.20
CA SER A 115 4.08 7.13 -3.89
C SER A 115 4.01 8.32 -2.93
N VAL A 116 3.28 8.19 -1.82
CA VAL A 116 3.20 9.22 -0.76
C VAL A 116 4.55 9.42 -0.07
N ILE A 117 5.26 8.34 0.29
CA ILE A 117 6.59 8.41 0.92
C ILE A 117 7.61 9.05 -0.03
N MET A 118 7.60 8.68 -1.31
CA MET A 118 8.51 9.26 -2.29
C MET A 118 8.21 10.73 -2.55
N LEU A 119 6.94 11.12 -2.63
CA LEU A 119 6.56 12.51 -2.77
C LEU A 119 7.00 13.35 -1.56
N SER A 120 6.80 12.85 -0.33
CA SER A 120 7.24 13.55 0.89
C SER A 120 8.76 13.68 0.92
N TYR A 121 9.50 12.64 0.53
CA TYR A 121 10.95 12.67 0.43
C TYR A 121 11.44 13.73 -0.57
N VAL A 122 10.87 13.79 -1.77
CA VAL A 122 11.22 14.80 -2.79
C VAL A 122 10.96 16.21 -2.26
N TRP A 123 9.82 16.43 -1.58
CA TRP A 123 9.48 17.71 -0.98
C TRP A 123 10.46 18.12 0.13
N LEU A 124 10.83 17.20 1.02
CA LEU A 124 11.79 17.48 2.10
C LEU A 124 13.18 17.80 1.54
N CYS A 125 13.67 17.02 0.58
CA CYS A 125 14.91 17.29 -0.13
C CYS A 125 14.89 18.66 -0.80
N TRP A 126 13.78 18.99 -1.47
CA TRP A 126 13.57 20.30 -2.08
C TRP A 126 13.63 21.44 -1.07
N LEU A 127 12.94 21.33 0.07
CA LEU A 127 12.89 22.38 1.09
C LEU A 127 14.27 22.71 1.69
N VAL A 128 15.11 21.70 1.86
CA VAL A 128 16.50 21.86 2.34
C VAL A 128 17.39 22.43 1.25
N LEU A 129 17.27 21.92 0.02
CA LEU A 129 18.17 22.28 -1.08
C LEU A 129 17.76 23.55 -1.85
N ARG A 130 16.54 24.06 -1.67
CA ARG A 130 16.01 25.21 -2.44
C ARG A 130 16.95 26.41 -2.43
N LYS A 131 17.63 26.68 -1.31
CA LYS A 131 18.58 27.81 -1.19
C LYS A 131 19.80 27.67 -2.11
N TYR A 132 20.20 26.44 -2.41
CA TYR A 132 21.33 26.10 -3.28
C TYR A 132 20.89 25.89 -4.74
N LEU A 133 19.61 25.64 -4.97
CA LEU A 133 19.02 25.31 -6.28
C LEU A 133 18.28 26.47 -6.95
N MET A 134 18.19 27.65 -6.33
CA MET A 134 17.48 28.83 -6.87
C MET A 134 17.95 29.25 -8.28
N ASN A 135 19.20 28.95 -8.65
CA ASN A 135 19.78 29.30 -9.95
C ASN A 135 19.83 28.13 -10.95
N THR A 136 19.19 26.99 -10.64
CA THR A 136 19.18 25.82 -11.53
C THR A 136 17.75 25.45 -11.96
N ASN A 137 17.61 24.88 -13.17
CA ASN A 137 16.33 24.37 -13.71
C ASN A 137 15.72 23.23 -12.86
N ILE A 138 16.40 22.78 -11.81
CA ILE A 138 15.96 21.75 -10.86
C ILE A 138 14.76 22.25 -10.01
N LEU A 139 14.45 23.56 -10.07
CA LEU A 139 13.29 24.18 -9.43
C LEU A 139 11.93 23.58 -9.83
N LEU A 140 11.84 23.01 -11.03
CA LEU A 140 10.62 22.39 -11.55
C LEU A 140 10.45 20.93 -11.10
N LEU A 141 11.49 20.29 -10.59
CA LEU A 141 11.47 18.88 -10.17
C LEU A 141 10.39 18.58 -9.11
N PRO A 142 10.23 19.34 -8.01
CA PRO A 142 9.16 19.09 -7.05
C PRO A 142 7.76 19.30 -7.66
N VAL A 143 7.60 20.22 -8.62
CA VAL A 143 6.31 20.46 -9.29
C VAL A 143 5.95 19.27 -10.18
N LEU A 144 6.90 18.79 -10.99
CA LEU A 144 6.71 17.61 -11.84
C LEU A 144 6.48 16.35 -11.00
N ALA A 145 7.24 16.17 -9.92
CA ALA A 145 7.02 15.06 -9.00
C ALA A 145 5.64 15.14 -8.34
N SER A 146 5.19 16.32 -7.92
CA SER A 146 3.85 16.50 -7.34
C SER A 146 2.74 16.17 -8.34
N TYR A 147 2.91 16.56 -9.60
CA TYR A 147 1.96 16.22 -10.65
C TYR A 147 1.93 14.70 -10.92
N TYR A 148 3.10 14.09 -11.08
CA TYR A 148 3.22 12.66 -11.35
C TYR A 148 2.66 11.81 -10.20
N PHE A 149 3.16 12.01 -8.98
CA PHE A 149 2.71 11.24 -7.81
C PHE A 149 1.27 11.57 -7.44
N GLY A 150 0.83 12.83 -7.59
CA GLY A 150 -0.56 13.20 -7.36
C GLY A 150 -1.53 12.47 -8.30
N ILE A 151 -1.18 12.35 -9.58
CA ILE A 151 -1.99 11.58 -10.55
C ILE A 151 -1.93 10.09 -10.27
N SER A 152 -0.76 9.53 -9.94
CA SER A 152 -0.65 8.11 -9.57
C SER A 152 -1.53 7.80 -8.38
N ILE A 153 -1.37 8.52 -7.26
CA ILE A 153 -2.19 8.34 -6.05
C ILE A 153 -3.67 8.47 -6.36
N TRP A 154 -4.06 9.45 -7.18
CA TRP A 154 -5.46 9.62 -7.57
C TRP A 154 -5.99 8.44 -8.37
N HIS A 155 -5.24 7.97 -9.36
CA HIS A 155 -5.62 6.84 -10.20
C HIS A 155 -5.75 5.54 -9.39
N ASP A 156 -4.73 5.24 -8.59
CA ASP A 156 -4.68 4.04 -7.76
C ASP A 156 -5.79 4.09 -6.69
N TRP A 157 -6.08 5.27 -6.13
CA TRP A 157 -7.19 5.46 -5.19
C TRP A 157 -8.56 5.21 -5.83
N GLN A 158 -8.79 5.71 -7.06
CA GLN A 158 -10.04 5.45 -7.78
C GLN A 158 -10.20 3.97 -8.10
N SER A 159 -9.16 3.32 -8.64
CA SER A 159 -9.17 1.88 -8.93
C SER A 159 -9.47 1.06 -7.68
N LEU A 160 -8.88 1.42 -6.54
CA LEU A 160 -9.12 0.77 -5.26
C LEU A 160 -10.58 0.94 -4.77
N GLN A 161 -11.18 2.13 -4.96
CA GLN A 161 -12.60 2.34 -4.65
C GLN A 161 -13.53 1.51 -5.54
N ASP A 162 -13.30 1.51 -6.86
CA ASP A 162 -14.12 0.75 -7.81
C ASP A 162 -14.08 -0.76 -7.52
N ARG A 163 -12.88 -1.30 -7.22
CA ARG A 163 -12.70 -2.71 -6.84
C ARG A 163 -13.35 -3.04 -5.50
N ALA A 164 -13.27 -2.13 -4.52
CA ALA A 164 -13.94 -2.32 -3.24
C ALA A 164 -15.46 -2.42 -3.41
N GLU A 165 -16.04 -1.60 -4.28
CA GLU A 165 -17.47 -1.67 -4.61
C GLU A 165 -17.83 -2.97 -5.35
N ASP A 166 -16.99 -3.43 -6.27
CA ASP A 166 -17.18 -4.73 -6.93
C ASP A 166 -17.16 -5.86 -5.88
N VAL A 167 -16.15 -5.93 -5.02
CA VAL A 167 -16.04 -6.93 -3.96
C VAL A 167 -17.24 -6.89 -3.02
N ALA A 168 -17.71 -5.69 -2.63
CA ALA A 168 -18.93 -5.54 -1.84
C ALA A 168 -20.15 -6.17 -2.52
N ARG A 169 -20.30 -5.93 -3.83
CA ARG A 169 -21.40 -6.49 -4.63
C ARG A 169 -21.32 -8.00 -4.72
N TRP A 170 -20.14 -8.58 -4.87
CA TRP A 170 -19.95 -10.04 -4.88
C TRP A 170 -20.29 -10.65 -3.52
N ILE A 171 -19.79 -10.05 -2.44
CA ILE A 171 -20.06 -10.47 -1.06
C ILE A 171 -21.56 -10.41 -0.74
N SER A 172 -22.28 -9.38 -1.20
CA SER A 172 -23.73 -9.26 -0.97
C SER A 172 -24.60 -10.29 -1.71
N ARG A 173 -24.03 -11.03 -2.67
CA ARG A 173 -24.72 -12.04 -3.49
C ARG A 173 -24.48 -13.47 -2.99
N LEU A 174 -23.54 -13.66 -2.08
CA LEU A 174 -23.33 -14.88 -1.29
C LEU A 174 -24.27 -14.84 -0.09
#